data_AF-A0A8T3Y7M9-F1
#
_entry.id   AF-A0A8T3Y7M9-F1
#
_cell.length_a   1.000
_cell.length_b   1.000
_cell.length_c   1.000
_cell.angle_alpha   90.00
_cell.angle_beta   90.00
_cell.angle_gamma   90.00
#
_symmetry.space_group_name_H-M   'P 1'
#
loop_
_entity.id
_entity.type
_entity.pdbx_description
1 polymer ?
#
loop_
_entity_poly.entity_id
_entity_poly.type
_entity_poly.pdbx_seq_one_letter_code
_entity_poly.pdbx_strand_id
1 'polypeptide(L)'
;MKQKKRSDWFFYAIVLVLMFVSLFYLDGTTYAAKMVQGTTHRILLEEGESLGDEAATLTSSDWIGLEGGIVHTPRGKSEYRQFLLFHDTADPDPVEGGQVVFRENEDGTVDDFLRFKSGDDMFEYRLSFAEGLQSNVESNTLKDLEDVHLSILGQDFTIVRTQIDTTAKSISLTLFGGAVLDTLTETQQKMYMVNGKEYTVTIASISDNAPQRVVFSVNDELITPLDKGEIAVLSDGLRIGVKDILPNEAAETEGIDQVQFYLGVHVVTLRDSDYWDNRFDEGGAEIGLVAMPDARVRIQAFGTSTFLTLFTIDYRVEENAADGDLFIPAHGSLREHLKTPQIILSDKWDLQYGGVMDTSVAEVEFDPRGDEAYRLAFTTRNGERVKMPFIDASGTFTFGDEDHDFLFIEAASSASPNVDINDYVALSHGSQDKAETSMVRYESYDATGKLTFENLASGTISTSFDATTREATLLVEGNSYRVVVDSDGRLAIDQNSDDAINGGKATITIRGGGVLDFGSTNDISGASGLTVTLTTLQRHLEEASQDEVVSITFTRSGSTLDLSIADQGALNMSREDDVERGRTRYGTLFTWERNSGADELRIEYPLTQRLAEVVLVVE
;
A
#
# COMPACT_ATOMS: atom_id res chain seq x y z
N MET A 1 3.01 -3.89 76.09
CA MET A 1 2.09 -4.36 75.04
C MET A 1 2.11 -3.54 73.73
N LYS A 2 2.73 -2.34 73.67
CA LYS A 2 2.83 -1.53 72.42
C LYS A 2 4.07 -1.82 71.54
N GLN A 3 5.04 -2.60 72.02
CA GLN A 3 6.29 -2.86 71.30
C GLN A 3 6.23 -4.13 70.42
N LYS A 4 5.29 -5.04 70.68
CA LYS A 4 5.14 -6.31 69.92
C LYS A 4 4.39 -6.14 68.59
N LYS A 5 3.53 -5.11 68.44
CA LYS A 5 2.79 -4.84 67.20
C LYS A 5 3.63 -4.18 66.09
N ARG A 6 4.79 -3.59 66.41
CA ARG A 6 5.66 -2.98 65.40
C ARG A 6 6.61 -3.97 64.72
N SER A 7 6.98 -5.08 65.36
CA SER A 7 7.81 -6.11 64.70
C SER A 7 7.01 -6.89 63.66
N ASP A 8 5.74 -7.18 63.95
CA ASP A 8 4.91 -7.98 63.03
C ASP A 8 4.63 -7.21 61.73
N TRP A 9 4.40 -5.90 61.81
CA TRP A 9 4.16 -5.08 60.60
C TRP A 9 5.41 -4.95 59.72
N PHE A 10 6.60 -4.90 60.33
CA PHE A 10 7.86 -4.86 59.60
C PHE A 10 8.18 -6.22 58.95
N PHE A 11 7.81 -7.31 59.61
CA PHE A 11 7.96 -8.67 59.06
C PHE A 11 7.00 -8.90 57.89
N TYR A 12 5.75 -8.44 57.98
CA TYR A 12 4.80 -8.52 56.86
C TYR A 12 5.22 -7.64 55.68
N ALA A 13 5.76 -6.44 55.91
CA ALA A 13 6.27 -5.59 54.83
C ALA A 13 7.49 -6.21 54.11
N ILE A 14 8.41 -6.86 54.84
CA ILE A 14 9.55 -7.57 54.26
C ILE A 14 9.10 -8.81 53.48
N VAL A 15 8.13 -9.56 53.98
CA VAL A 15 7.57 -10.73 53.26
C VAL A 15 6.82 -10.28 52.01
N LEU A 16 6.12 -9.14 52.04
CA LEU A 16 5.41 -8.61 50.87
C LEU A 16 6.38 -8.08 49.80
N VAL A 17 7.48 -7.42 50.22
CA VAL A 17 8.54 -6.97 49.31
C VAL A 17 9.33 -8.16 48.77
N LEU A 18 9.58 -9.20 49.55
CA LEU A 18 10.22 -10.44 49.06
C LEU A 18 9.30 -11.24 48.14
N MET A 19 7.97 -11.24 48.37
CA MET A 19 7.01 -11.82 47.43
C MET A 19 6.94 -11.04 46.12
N PHE A 20 6.96 -9.69 46.19
CA PHE A 20 7.03 -8.84 44.99
C PHE A 20 8.34 -9.03 44.23
N VAL A 21 9.48 -9.11 44.94
CA VAL A 21 10.79 -9.35 44.32
C VAL A 21 10.90 -10.78 43.77
N SER A 22 10.28 -11.79 44.41
CA SER A 22 10.23 -13.15 43.84
C SER A 22 9.31 -13.28 42.62
N LEU A 23 8.29 -12.44 42.50
CA LEU A 23 7.46 -12.36 41.29
C LEU A 23 8.21 -11.73 40.10
N PHE A 24 9.33 -11.03 40.35
CA PHE A 24 10.23 -10.52 39.32
C PHE A 24 11.51 -11.35 39.14
N TYR A 25 11.68 -12.46 39.88
CA TYR A 25 12.91 -13.28 39.86
C TYR A 25 12.66 -14.80 39.66
N LEU A 26 11.48 -15.16 39.15
CA LEU A 26 11.22 -16.51 38.63
C LEU A 26 11.28 -16.45 37.09
N ASP A 27 12.25 -17.19 36.57
CA ASP A 27 12.54 -17.49 35.16
C ASP A 27 13.05 -16.32 34.28
N GLY A 28 14.34 -16.05 34.44
CA GLY A 28 15.21 -15.53 33.38
C GLY A 28 15.46 -16.56 32.27
N THR A 29 14.41 -17.25 31.80
CA THR A 29 14.35 -17.77 30.44
C THR A 29 13.70 -16.69 29.61
N THR A 30 14.37 -16.28 28.55
CA THR A 30 13.85 -15.44 27.46
C THR A 30 12.45 -15.86 27.03
N TYR A 31 11.43 -15.33 27.69
CA TYR A 31 10.16 -15.05 27.05
C TYR A 31 10.44 -13.85 26.16
N ALA A 32 10.96 -14.14 24.96
CA ALA A 32 10.57 -13.33 23.82
C ALA A 32 9.05 -13.27 23.91
N ALA A 33 8.49 -12.09 24.14
CA ALA A 33 7.08 -11.89 23.88
C ALA A 33 6.90 -12.37 22.44
N LYS A 34 6.31 -13.57 22.25
CA LYS A 34 5.77 -13.96 20.96
C LYS A 34 4.69 -12.91 20.76
N MET A 35 5.04 -11.81 20.10
CA MET A 35 4.10 -10.86 19.55
C MET A 35 3.03 -11.75 18.92
N VAL A 36 1.79 -11.61 19.37
CA VAL A 36 0.69 -12.34 18.77
C VAL A 36 0.66 -11.87 17.32
N GLN A 37 1.26 -12.65 16.44
CA GLN A 37 1.29 -12.37 15.02
C GLN A 37 -0.15 -12.35 14.55
N GLY A 38 -0.51 -11.27 13.89
CA GLY A 38 -1.85 -11.11 13.36
C GLY A 38 -2.09 -12.11 12.24
N THR A 39 -3.36 -12.44 12.03
CA THR A 39 -3.84 -13.01 10.75
C THR A 39 -3.67 -12.01 9.60
N THR A 40 -3.25 -10.78 9.89
CA THR A 40 -3.01 -9.71 8.94
C THR A 40 -1.59 -9.18 9.03
N HIS A 41 -1.04 -8.79 7.88
CA HIS A 41 0.21 -8.02 7.77
C HIS A 41 -0.05 -6.80 6.90
N ARG A 42 0.42 -5.62 7.33
CA ARG A 42 0.15 -4.33 6.67
C ARG A 42 1.43 -3.75 6.12
N ILE A 43 1.38 -3.30 4.88
CA ILE A 43 2.43 -2.59 4.17
C ILE A 43 1.85 -1.22 3.81
N LEU A 44 2.58 -0.16 4.14
CA LEU A 44 2.20 1.20 3.79
C LEU A 44 3.07 1.64 2.62
N LEU A 45 2.47 2.25 1.61
CA LEU A 45 3.15 2.63 0.37
C LEU A 45 2.87 4.08 0.04
N GLU A 46 3.85 4.78 -0.50
CA GLU A 46 3.67 6.09 -1.11
C GLU A 46 3.13 5.99 -2.54
N GLU A 47 2.67 7.12 -3.09
CA GLU A 47 2.29 7.19 -4.50
C GLU A 47 3.51 6.91 -5.40
N GLY A 48 3.38 5.93 -6.29
CA GLY A 48 4.45 5.48 -7.17
C GLY A 48 5.42 4.46 -6.55
N GLU A 49 5.21 4.05 -5.31
CA GLU A 49 6.03 3.04 -4.65
C GLU A 49 5.54 1.61 -4.91
N SER A 50 6.48 0.66 -5.04
CA SER A 50 6.16 -0.75 -5.19
C SER A 50 6.16 -1.49 -3.86
N LEU A 51 5.37 -2.56 -3.77
CA LEU A 51 5.42 -3.52 -2.66
C LEU A 51 6.84 -4.06 -2.43
N GLY A 52 7.62 -4.15 -3.50
CA GLY A 52 8.99 -4.64 -3.46
C GLY A 52 9.96 -3.70 -2.75
N ASP A 53 9.73 -2.40 -2.83
CA ASP A 53 10.59 -1.39 -2.21
C ASP A 53 10.45 -1.43 -0.68
N GLU A 54 9.21 -1.53 -0.19
CA GLU A 54 8.89 -1.56 1.24
C GLU A 54 8.98 -2.96 1.87
N ALA A 55 8.58 -3.99 1.13
CA ALA A 55 8.43 -5.34 1.64
C ALA A 55 9.00 -6.40 0.68
N ALA A 56 10.26 -6.23 0.26
CA ALA A 56 10.94 -7.13 -0.68
C ALA A 56 10.75 -8.64 -0.38
N THR A 57 10.82 -9.04 0.90
CA THR A 57 10.61 -10.42 1.33
C THR A 57 9.93 -10.48 2.68
N LEU A 58 8.80 -11.20 2.74
CA LEU A 58 8.08 -11.55 3.96
C LEU A 58 8.42 -12.96 4.40
N THR A 59 8.43 -13.16 5.72
CA THR A 59 8.69 -14.44 6.37
C THR A 59 7.67 -14.72 7.47
N SER A 60 7.83 -15.86 8.14
CA SER A 60 7.06 -16.20 9.34
C SER A 60 7.17 -15.17 10.49
N SER A 61 8.17 -14.27 10.52
CA SER A 61 8.21 -13.20 11.53
C SER A 61 7.15 -12.12 11.27
N ASP A 62 6.81 -11.93 10.01
CA ASP A 62 6.04 -10.79 9.52
C ASP A 62 4.55 -11.14 9.42
N TRP A 63 4.25 -12.38 9.02
CA TRP A 63 2.89 -12.85 8.80
C TRP A 63 2.73 -14.35 9.11
N ILE A 64 1.66 -14.70 9.84
CA ILE A 64 1.43 -16.07 10.33
C ILE A 64 1.11 -17.07 9.20
N GLY A 65 0.63 -16.60 8.04
CA GLY A 65 0.41 -17.44 6.86
C GLY A 65 1.68 -18.14 6.36
N LEU A 66 2.86 -17.63 6.73
CA LEU A 66 4.17 -18.16 6.36
C LEU A 66 4.82 -19.03 7.47
N GLU A 67 4.06 -19.47 8.48
CA GLU A 67 4.60 -20.34 9.53
C GLU A 67 5.23 -21.62 8.92
N GLY A 68 6.54 -21.80 9.18
CA GLY A 68 7.28 -23.00 8.79
C GLY A 68 7.01 -24.18 9.72
N GLY A 69 7.76 -25.26 9.53
CA GLY A 69 7.59 -26.46 10.36
C GLY A 69 8.74 -27.45 10.26
N ILE A 70 8.54 -28.63 10.82
CA ILE A 70 9.48 -29.75 10.71
C ILE A 70 8.76 -30.90 10.02
N VAL A 71 9.36 -31.36 8.93
CA VAL A 71 8.90 -32.54 8.20
C VAL A 71 9.81 -33.72 8.52
N HIS A 72 9.20 -34.90 8.56
CA HIS A 72 9.87 -36.16 8.83
C HIS A 72 9.72 -37.09 7.63
N THR A 73 10.83 -37.67 7.19
CA THR A 73 10.84 -38.79 6.24
C THR A 73 11.54 -39.97 6.91
N PRO A 74 11.42 -41.20 6.37
CA PRO A 74 12.23 -42.33 6.82
C PRO A 74 13.74 -42.08 6.80
N ARG A 75 14.20 -41.06 6.06
CA ARG A 75 15.61 -40.70 5.90
C ARG A 75 16.10 -39.65 6.90
N GLY A 76 15.21 -38.90 7.52
CA GLY A 76 15.58 -37.87 8.47
C GLY A 76 14.47 -36.88 8.75
N LYS A 77 14.86 -35.72 9.25
CA LYS A 77 13.97 -34.58 9.43
C LYS A 77 14.57 -33.36 8.75
N SER A 78 13.72 -32.49 8.24
CA SER A 78 14.12 -31.18 7.75
C SER A 78 13.23 -30.12 8.36
N GLU A 79 13.82 -29.01 8.80
CA GLU A 79 13.06 -27.78 9.01
C GLU A 79 12.69 -27.23 7.63
N TYR A 80 11.46 -26.73 7.47
CA TYR A 80 11.04 -25.99 6.29
C TYR A 80 10.60 -24.58 6.65
N ARG A 81 10.84 -23.64 5.74
CA ARG A 81 10.49 -22.23 5.87
C ARG A 81 9.77 -21.75 4.62
N GLN A 82 8.88 -20.78 4.81
CA GLN A 82 8.13 -20.14 3.74
C GLN A 82 8.55 -18.68 3.61
N PHE A 83 8.54 -18.20 2.37
CA PHE A 83 8.83 -16.81 2.02
C PHE A 83 7.82 -16.35 0.98
N LEU A 84 7.45 -15.07 1.03
CA LEU A 84 6.72 -14.39 -0.03
C LEU A 84 7.56 -13.19 -0.46
N LEU A 85 7.95 -13.15 -1.73
CA LEU A 85 8.85 -12.15 -2.27
C LEU A 85 8.06 -11.25 -3.23
N PHE A 86 8.20 -9.93 -3.04
CA PHE A 86 7.72 -8.91 -3.96
C PHE A 86 8.87 -8.23 -4.71
N HIS A 87 10.12 -8.53 -4.34
CA HIS A 87 11.30 -8.07 -5.05
C HIS A 87 12.46 -9.07 -4.95
N ASP A 88 13.08 -9.39 -6.09
CA ASP A 88 14.33 -10.15 -6.13
C ASP A 88 15.19 -9.70 -7.32
N THR A 89 16.17 -8.84 -7.09
CA THR A 89 17.13 -8.39 -8.12
C THR A 89 18.33 -9.32 -8.29
N ALA A 90 18.45 -10.37 -7.46
CA ALA A 90 19.52 -11.35 -7.60
C ALA A 90 19.18 -12.43 -8.63
N ASP A 91 17.89 -12.62 -8.94
CA ASP A 91 17.45 -13.49 -10.02
C ASP A 91 17.60 -12.76 -11.38
N PRO A 92 18.11 -13.42 -12.45
CA PRO A 92 18.10 -12.86 -13.81
C PRO A 92 16.70 -12.49 -14.32
N ASP A 93 15.65 -13.02 -13.69
CA ASP A 93 14.26 -12.69 -13.93
C ASP A 93 13.68 -12.05 -12.66
N PRO A 94 13.70 -10.71 -12.53
CA PRO A 94 13.32 -10.05 -11.29
C PRO A 94 11.80 -10.06 -11.09
N VAL A 95 11.39 -10.17 -9.83
CA VAL A 95 10.02 -9.87 -9.42
C VAL A 95 9.94 -8.38 -9.09
N GLU A 96 8.95 -7.69 -9.65
CA GLU A 96 8.60 -6.31 -9.29
C GLU A 96 7.11 -6.33 -8.93
N GLY A 97 6.81 -6.53 -7.65
CA GLY A 97 5.44 -6.62 -7.15
C GLY A 97 4.60 -5.36 -7.42
N GLY A 98 3.36 -5.37 -6.98
CA GLY A 98 2.39 -4.31 -7.29
C GLY A 98 2.83 -2.91 -6.83
N GLN A 99 2.44 -1.90 -7.59
CA GLN A 99 2.76 -0.48 -7.36
C GLN A 99 1.49 0.32 -7.09
N VAL A 100 1.54 1.25 -6.13
CA VAL A 100 0.43 2.19 -5.92
C VAL A 100 0.48 3.28 -6.96
N VAL A 101 -0.62 3.50 -7.65
CA VAL A 101 -0.74 4.50 -8.71
C VAL A 101 -2.07 5.25 -8.62
N PHE A 102 -2.06 6.52 -8.96
CA PHE A 102 -3.22 7.37 -9.16
C PHE A 102 -3.30 7.74 -10.64
N ARG A 103 -4.08 6.99 -11.41
CA ARG A 103 -4.15 7.13 -12.88
C ARG A 103 -5.43 6.56 -13.44
N GLU A 104 -5.66 6.81 -14.73
CA GLU A 104 -6.71 6.14 -15.50
C GLU A 104 -6.43 4.62 -15.62
N ASN A 105 -7.44 3.79 -15.32
CA ASN A 105 -7.44 2.35 -15.53
C ASN A 105 -8.01 1.98 -16.92
N GLU A 106 -8.10 0.68 -17.22
CA GLU A 106 -8.61 0.17 -18.53
C GLU A 106 -10.09 0.50 -18.79
N ASP A 107 -10.86 0.85 -17.75
CA ASP A 107 -12.27 1.25 -17.85
C ASP A 107 -12.45 2.79 -17.99
N GLY A 108 -11.37 3.55 -18.05
CA GLY A 108 -11.39 5.01 -18.14
C GLY A 108 -11.66 5.73 -16.81
N THR A 109 -11.53 5.03 -15.68
CA THR A 109 -11.73 5.61 -14.34
C THR A 109 -10.40 6.09 -13.78
N VAL A 110 -10.34 7.34 -13.31
CA VAL A 110 -9.17 7.91 -12.63
C VAL A 110 -9.35 7.84 -11.12
N ASP A 111 -8.61 6.95 -10.49
CA ASP A 111 -8.63 6.74 -9.03
C ASP A 111 -7.27 6.19 -8.55
N ASP A 112 -7.18 5.86 -7.26
CA ASP A 112 -6.08 5.08 -6.73
C ASP A 112 -6.26 3.58 -6.83
N PHE A 113 -5.17 2.94 -7.24
CA PHE A 113 -5.11 1.51 -7.48
C PHE A 113 -3.79 0.93 -6.96
N LEU A 114 -3.86 -0.31 -6.50
CA LEU A 114 -2.69 -1.19 -6.55
C LEU A 114 -2.63 -1.80 -7.95
N ARG A 115 -1.58 -1.47 -8.71
CA ARG A 115 -1.38 -1.90 -10.09
C ARG A 115 -0.31 -2.97 -10.20
N PHE A 116 -0.60 -4.03 -10.93
CA PHE A 116 0.41 -4.97 -11.44
C PHE A 116 0.50 -4.81 -12.95
N LYS A 117 1.71 -4.58 -13.46
CA LYS A 117 1.90 -4.33 -14.89
C LYS A 117 1.85 -5.65 -15.65
N SER A 118 1.21 -5.62 -16.82
CA SER A 118 1.02 -6.82 -17.63
C SER A 118 2.33 -7.44 -18.06
N GLY A 119 2.41 -8.76 -17.89
CA GLY A 119 3.61 -9.57 -18.16
C GLY A 119 4.67 -9.55 -17.05
N ASP A 120 4.48 -8.80 -15.97
CA ASP A 120 5.38 -8.82 -14.81
C ASP A 120 4.90 -9.87 -13.77
N ASP A 121 5.82 -10.40 -12.96
CA ASP A 121 5.47 -11.27 -11.83
C ASP A 121 4.87 -10.45 -10.69
N MET A 122 3.71 -10.86 -10.18
CA MET A 122 3.08 -10.23 -9.03
C MET A 122 3.79 -10.57 -7.70
N PHE A 123 4.23 -11.82 -7.55
CA PHE A 123 4.99 -12.30 -6.40
C PHE A 123 5.67 -13.65 -6.68
N GLU A 124 6.65 -14.00 -5.83
CA GLU A 124 7.20 -15.35 -5.70
C GLU A 124 6.89 -15.92 -4.32
N TYR A 125 6.29 -17.11 -4.27
CA TYR A 125 6.21 -17.93 -3.07
C TYR A 125 7.35 -18.96 -3.08
N ARG A 126 8.09 -19.06 -1.98
CA ARG A 126 9.20 -20.00 -1.84
C ARG A 126 9.05 -20.86 -0.59
N LEU A 127 9.13 -22.18 -0.79
CA LEU A 127 9.26 -23.18 0.26
C LEU A 127 10.70 -23.70 0.27
N SER A 128 11.39 -23.60 1.40
CA SER A 128 12.80 -24.00 1.54
C SER A 128 12.98 -25.04 2.64
N PHE A 129 13.75 -26.10 2.37
CA PHE A 129 14.07 -27.18 3.30
C PHE A 129 15.54 -27.08 3.73
N ALA A 130 15.80 -26.78 5.01
CA ALA A 130 17.13 -26.45 5.51
C ALA A 130 18.14 -27.61 5.37
N GLU A 131 17.72 -28.84 5.68
CA GLU A 131 18.52 -30.06 5.50
C GLU A 131 18.24 -30.78 4.18
N GLY A 132 17.25 -30.29 3.42
CA GLY A 132 16.70 -30.93 2.23
C GLY A 132 15.81 -32.13 2.56
N LEU A 133 14.76 -32.31 1.76
CA LEU A 133 13.81 -33.41 1.90
C LEU A 133 14.30 -34.62 1.10
N GLN A 134 14.77 -35.64 1.82
CA GLN A 134 15.46 -36.79 1.24
C GLN A 134 14.51 -37.95 0.92
N SER A 135 14.68 -38.55 -0.26
CA SER A 135 13.92 -39.73 -0.69
C SER A 135 14.67 -40.70 -1.56
N ASN A 136 14.31 -41.98 -1.45
CA ASN A 136 14.59 -42.98 -2.47
C ASN A 136 13.86 -42.70 -3.77
N VAL A 137 14.51 -43.03 -4.88
CA VAL A 137 13.88 -43.09 -6.20
C VAL A 137 13.52 -44.54 -6.49
N GLU A 138 12.22 -44.84 -6.50
CA GLU A 138 11.68 -46.18 -6.72
C GLU A 138 10.57 -46.11 -7.77
N SER A 139 10.72 -46.86 -8.86
CA SER A 139 9.72 -46.89 -9.95
C SER A 139 9.30 -45.50 -10.45
N ASN A 140 10.26 -44.60 -10.63
CA ASN A 140 10.03 -43.20 -11.03
C ASN A 140 9.18 -42.39 -10.03
N THR A 141 9.25 -42.73 -8.75
CA THR A 141 8.61 -41.98 -7.64
C THR A 141 9.61 -41.66 -6.54
N LEU A 142 9.33 -40.62 -5.76
CA LEU A 142 10.04 -40.25 -4.55
C LEU A 142 9.28 -40.79 -3.34
N LYS A 143 9.49 -42.08 -3.05
CA LYS A 143 8.62 -42.83 -2.13
C LYS A 143 8.58 -42.27 -0.70
N ASP A 144 9.68 -41.71 -0.23
CA ASP A 144 9.80 -41.17 1.13
C ASP A 144 9.19 -39.76 1.25
N LEU A 145 8.79 -39.13 0.13
CA LEU A 145 8.10 -37.83 0.12
C LEU A 145 6.58 -37.97 0.11
N GLU A 146 6.04 -39.12 -0.28
CA GLU A 146 4.61 -39.39 -0.14
C GLU A 146 4.22 -39.37 1.35
N ASP A 147 3.02 -38.88 1.66
CA ASP A 147 2.51 -38.67 3.02
C ASP A 147 3.21 -37.57 3.84
N VAL A 148 4.12 -36.79 3.23
CA VAL A 148 4.67 -35.59 3.89
C VAL A 148 3.61 -34.49 3.96
N HIS A 149 3.40 -33.97 5.17
CA HIS A 149 2.49 -32.86 5.44
C HIS A 149 3.23 -31.52 5.40
N LEU A 150 2.64 -30.52 4.75
CA LEU A 150 3.17 -29.18 4.62
C LEU A 150 2.04 -28.17 4.85
N SER A 151 2.30 -27.13 5.64
CA SER A 151 1.43 -25.94 5.63
C SER A 151 1.97 -24.96 4.59
N ILE A 152 1.13 -24.55 3.65
CA ILE A 152 1.43 -23.63 2.55
C ILE A 152 0.42 -22.49 2.63
N LEU A 153 0.89 -21.27 2.95
CA LEU A 153 0.06 -20.06 3.01
C LEU A 153 -1.20 -20.23 3.90
N GLY A 154 -1.03 -20.86 5.06
CA GLY A 154 -2.10 -21.15 6.03
C GLY A 154 -2.95 -22.39 5.73
N GLN A 155 -2.73 -23.07 4.60
CA GLN A 155 -3.47 -24.29 4.24
C GLN A 155 -2.59 -25.54 4.36
N ASP A 156 -3.13 -26.58 4.99
CA ASP A 156 -2.45 -27.86 5.10
C ASP A 156 -2.61 -28.71 3.84
N PHE A 157 -1.48 -29.24 3.36
CA PHE A 157 -1.35 -30.11 2.23
C PHE A 157 -0.61 -31.40 2.60
N THR A 158 -0.91 -32.48 1.88
CA THR A 158 -0.16 -33.72 1.90
C THR A 158 0.36 -34.03 0.51
N ILE A 159 1.65 -34.35 0.37
CA ILE A 159 2.17 -34.87 -0.90
C ILE A 159 1.61 -36.28 -1.11
N VAL A 160 0.70 -36.45 -2.06
CA VAL A 160 0.02 -37.72 -2.31
C VAL A 160 0.64 -38.52 -3.44
N ARG A 161 1.31 -37.84 -4.37
CA ARG A 161 1.96 -38.48 -5.51
C ARG A 161 3.21 -37.70 -5.90
N THR A 162 4.25 -38.44 -6.23
CA THR A 162 5.45 -37.90 -6.85
C THR A 162 5.74 -38.66 -8.14
N GLN A 163 6.20 -37.94 -9.15
CA GLN A 163 6.72 -38.53 -10.38
C GLN A 163 8.08 -37.91 -10.67
N ILE A 164 9.06 -38.73 -11.01
CA ILE A 164 10.41 -38.28 -11.33
C ILE A 164 10.99 -39.08 -12.49
N ASP A 165 11.63 -38.38 -13.42
CA ASP A 165 12.52 -38.99 -14.40
C ASP A 165 13.93 -38.46 -14.14
N THR A 166 14.81 -39.26 -13.54
CA THR A 166 16.18 -38.81 -13.23
C THR A 166 17.08 -38.69 -14.47
N THR A 167 16.62 -39.17 -15.63
CA THR A 167 17.34 -39.06 -16.90
C THR A 167 16.98 -37.75 -17.61
N ALA A 168 15.68 -37.47 -17.72
CA ALA A 168 15.18 -36.18 -18.20
C ALA A 168 15.38 -35.06 -17.16
N LYS A 169 15.55 -35.45 -15.90
CA LYS A 169 15.59 -34.61 -14.70
C LYS A 169 14.30 -33.82 -14.47
N SER A 170 13.17 -34.42 -14.82
CA SER A 170 11.87 -33.83 -14.53
C SER A 170 11.31 -34.35 -13.21
N ILE A 171 10.58 -33.52 -12.50
CA ILE A 171 9.91 -33.83 -11.24
C ILE A 171 8.50 -33.24 -11.25
N SER A 172 7.55 -33.97 -10.69
CA SER A 172 6.16 -33.54 -10.51
C SER A 172 5.67 -33.98 -9.14
N LEU A 173 5.08 -33.04 -8.40
CA LEU A 173 4.55 -33.22 -7.05
C LEU A 173 3.05 -32.91 -7.10
N THR A 174 2.22 -33.85 -6.67
CA THR A 174 0.78 -33.62 -6.46
C THR A 174 0.49 -33.59 -4.97
N LEU A 175 -0.09 -32.47 -4.53
CA LEU A 175 -0.44 -32.18 -3.15
C LEU A 175 -1.96 -32.10 -3.00
N PHE A 176 -2.50 -32.76 -1.98
CA PHE A 176 -3.90 -32.66 -1.60
C PHE A 176 -4.03 -31.90 -0.29
N GLY A 177 -4.80 -30.82 -0.30
CA GLY A 177 -5.50 -30.26 0.86
C GLY A 177 -6.99 -30.60 0.75
N GLY A 178 -7.78 -30.29 1.78
CA GLY A 178 -9.22 -30.46 1.68
C GLY A 178 -9.96 -30.46 3.02
N ALA A 179 -11.28 -30.44 2.94
CA ALA A 179 -12.15 -30.32 4.11
C ALA A 179 -12.19 -31.59 4.97
N VAL A 180 -12.13 -32.76 4.35
CA VAL A 180 -12.24 -34.06 5.03
C VAL A 180 -11.20 -35.02 4.48
N LEU A 181 -10.44 -35.65 5.38
CA LEU A 181 -9.63 -36.85 5.14
C LEU A 181 -10.24 -38.00 5.94
N ASP A 182 -10.58 -39.11 5.30
CA ASP A 182 -11.10 -40.30 5.99
C ASP A 182 -10.63 -41.61 5.33
N THR A 183 -10.80 -42.71 6.06
CA THR A 183 -10.57 -44.08 5.59
C THR A 183 -11.87 -44.85 5.64
N LEU A 184 -12.26 -45.46 4.53
CA LEU A 184 -13.41 -46.36 4.47
C LEU A 184 -12.99 -47.73 3.95
N THR A 185 -13.65 -48.77 4.47
CA THR A 185 -13.53 -50.12 3.95
C THR A 185 -14.50 -50.36 2.78
N GLU A 186 -14.24 -51.36 1.94
CA GLU A 186 -15.17 -51.73 0.88
C GLU A 186 -16.59 -51.95 1.43
N THR A 187 -17.61 -51.47 0.70
CA THR A 187 -19.05 -51.47 1.08
C THR A 187 -19.44 -50.57 2.27
N GLN A 188 -18.48 -49.95 2.95
CA GLN A 188 -18.77 -49.03 4.05
C GLN A 188 -19.35 -47.72 3.51
N GLN A 189 -20.39 -47.24 4.19
CA GLN A 189 -21.04 -45.96 3.92
C GLN A 189 -20.90 -45.04 5.14
N LYS A 190 -20.60 -43.77 4.90
CA LYS A 190 -20.54 -42.73 5.94
C LYS A 190 -21.04 -41.40 5.39
N MET A 191 -21.62 -40.58 6.28
CA MET A 191 -22.09 -39.23 5.96
C MET A 191 -21.07 -38.20 6.41
N TYR A 192 -20.86 -37.19 5.58
CA TYR A 192 -19.93 -36.09 5.77
C TYR A 192 -20.63 -34.75 5.56
N MET A 193 -20.16 -33.72 6.26
CA MET A 193 -20.64 -32.35 6.07
C MET A 193 -19.52 -31.53 5.44
N VAL A 194 -19.73 -31.04 4.22
CA VAL A 194 -18.78 -30.17 3.51
C VAL A 194 -19.51 -28.91 3.08
N ASN A 195 -19.00 -27.74 3.47
CA ASN A 195 -19.59 -26.43 3.17
C ASN A 195 -21.10 -26.34 3.52
N GLY A 196 -21.49 -26.96 4.64
CA GLY A 196 -22.88 -26.96 5.13
C GLY A 196 -23.84 -27.89 4.35
N LYS A 197 -23.32 -28.70 3.42
CA LYS A 197 -24.09 -29.72 2.68
C LYS A 197 -23.66 -31.13 3.08
N GLU A 198 -24.65 -32.03 3.20
CA GLU A 198 -24.43 -33.43 3.56
C GLU A 198 -24.09 -34.29 2.33
N TYR A 199 -23.09 -35.14 2.47
CA TYR A 199 -22.61 -36.07 1.47
C TYR A 199 -22.53 -37.48 2.05
N THR A 200 -23.27 -38.40 1.46
CA THR A 200 -23.16 -39.83 1.76
C THR A 200 -22.14 -40.43 0.81
N VAL A 201 -21.01 -40.91 1.35
CA VAL A 201 -19.96 -41.57 0.56
C VAL A 201 -19.94 -43.05 0.90
N THR A 202 -19.91 -43.88 -0.15
CA THR A 202 -19.79 -45.34 -0.06
C THR A 202 -18.66 -45.82 -0.97
N ILE A 203 -17.85 -46.76 -0.50
CA ILE A 203 -16.89 -47.49 -1.36
C ILE A 203 -17.64 -48.61 -2.07
N ALA A 204 -17.89 -48.46 -3.37
CA ALA A 204 -18.66 -49.44 -4.15
C ALA A 204 -17.84 -50.69 -4.49
N SER A 205 -16.56 -50.52 -4.83
CA SER A 205 -15.63 -51.63 -5.05
C SER A 205 -14.18 -51.17 -5.01
N ILE A 206 -13.26 -52.08 -4.66
CA ILE A 206 -11.81 -51.91 -4.81
C ILE A 206 -11.30 -53.03 -5.73
N SER A 207 -10.45 -52.70 -6.70
CA SER A 207 -9.94 -53.70 -7.64
C SER A 207 -8.71 -54.44 -7.09
N ASP A 208 -8.74 -55.77 -7.14
CA ASP A 208 -7.61 -56.62 -6.71
C ASP A 208 -6.39 -56.61 -7.63
N ASN A 209 -6.55 -56.11 -8.87
CA ASN A 209 -5.49 -56.12 -9.88
C ASN A 209 -4.69 -54.82 -9.85
N ALA A 210 -3.38 -54.90 -10.13
CA ALA A 210 -2.54 -53.73 -10.32
C ALA A 210 -2.74 -53.09 -11.73
N PRO A 211 -2.85 -51.76 -11.85
CA PRO A 211 -2.94 -50.79 -10.76
C PRO A 211 -4.29 -50.87 -10.04
N GLN A 212 -4.25 -50.73 -8.72
CA GLN A 212 -5.45 -50.80 -7.89
C GLN A 212 -6.29 -49.55 -8.07
N ARG A 213 -7.60 -49.72 -8.12
CA ARG A 213 -8.55 -48.66 -8.37
C ARG A 213 -9.76 -48.81 -7.47
N VAL A 214 -10.31 -47.67 -7.06
CA VAL A 214 -11.51 -47.60 -6.22
C VAL A 214 -12.66 -46.95 -6.97
N VAL A 215 -13.87 -47.47 -6.76
CA VAL A 215 -15.12 -46.88 -7.22
C VAL A 215 -15.87 -46.33 -6.03
N PHE A 216 -16.19 -45.03 -6.06
CA PHE A 216 -17.04 -44.39 -5.05
C PHE A 216 -18.48 -44.29 -5.53
N SER A 217 -19.43 -44.28 -4.59
CA SER A 217 -20.78 -43.74 -4.79
C SER A 217 -20.96 -42.58 -3.82
N VAL A 218 -21.20 -41.38 -4.33
CA VAL A 218 -21.42 -40.17 -3.52
C VAL A 218 -22.82 -39.62 -3.78
N ASN A 219 -23.70 -39.63 -2.79
CA ASN A 219 -25.12 -39.27 -2.95
C ASN A 219 -25.78 -40.00 -4.14
N ASP A 220 -25.53 -41.31 -4.25
CA ASP A 220 -25.97 -42.20 -5.34
C ASP A 220 -25.34 -41.90 -6.72
N GLU A 221 -24.39 -40.96 -6.83
CA GLU A 221 -23.57 -40.74 -8.02
C GLU A 221 -22.38 -41.71 -8.04
N LEU A 222 -22.39 -42.65 -8.98
CA LEU A 222 -21.29 -43.61 -9.15
C LEU A 222 -20.13 -42.97 -9.93
N ILE A 223 -18.95 -42.98 -9.31
CA ILE A 223 -17.74 -42.35 -9.84
C ILE A 223 -16.93 -43.35 -10.66
N THR A 224 -16.29 -42.89 -11.73
CA THR A 224 -15.36 -43.73 -12.51
C THR A 224 -14.22 -44.23 -11.62
N PRO A 225 -13.69 -45.46 -11.85
CA PRO A 225 -12.60 -45.99 -11.03
C PRO A 225 -11.41 -45.04 -10.98
N LEU A 226 -10.98 -44.68 -9.77
CA LEU A 226 -9.86 -43.77 -9.49
C LEU A 226 -8.65 -44.56 -8.96
N ASP A 227 -7.46 -44.20 -9.43
CA ASP A 227 -6.16 -44.63 -8.91
C ASP A 227 -5.67 -43.65 -7.81
N LYS A 228 -4.59 -44.02 -7.10
CA LYS A 228 -3.90 -43.16 -6.16
C LYS A 228 -3.52 -41.81 -6.80
N GLY A 229 -3.87 -40.72 -6.13
CA GLY A 229 -3.63 -39.35 -6.57
C GLY A 229 -4.58 -38.88 -7.68
N GLU A 230 -5.53 -39.71 -8.14
CA GLU A 230 -6.58 -39.27 -9.05
C GLU A 230 -7.75 -38.64 -8.29
N ILE A 231 -8.45 -37.74 -9.00
CA ILE A 231 -9.58 -36.96 -8.48
C ILE A 231 -10.75 -37.12 -9.45
N ALA A 232 -11.96 -37.19 -8.89
CA ALA A 232 -13.19 -36.99 -9.63
C ALA A 232 -13.91 -35.73 -9.17
N VAL A 233 -14.61 -35.10 -10.11
CA VAL A 233 -15.52 -33.98 -9.86
C VAL A 233 -16.94 -34.52 -9.91
N LEU A 234 -17.70 -34.30 -8.84
CA LEU A 234 -19.10 -34.68 -8.74
C LEU A 234 -19.97 -33.73 -9.57
N SER A 235 -21.23 -34.12 -9.82
CA SER A 235 -22.20 -33.32 -10.56
C SER A 235 -22.47 -31.91 -9.98
N ASP A 236 -22.21 -31.70 -8.69
CA ASP A 236 -22.35 -30.41 -8.02
C ASP A 236 -21.04 -29.60 -7.92
N GLY A 237 -19.95 -30.11 -8.54
CA GLY A 237 -18.64 -29.47 -8.54
C GLY A 237 -17.74 -29.84 -7.35
N LEU A 238 -18.26 -30.54 -6.33
CA LEU A 238 -17.42 -31.04 -5.24
C LEU A 238 -16.41 -32.07 -5.77
N ARG A 239 -15.22 -32.11 -5.20
CA ARG A 239 -14.15 -33.03 -5.63
C ARG A 239 -13.92 -34.13 -4.61
N ILE A 240 -13.66 -35.34 -5.08
CA ILE A 240 -13.21 -36.48 -4.27
C ILE A 240 -11.89 -36.99 -4.83
N GLY A 241 -10.87 -37.16 -3.97
CA GLY A 241 -9.53 -37.57 -4.37
C GLY A 241 -9.04 -38.78 -3.59
N VAL A 242 -8.37 -39.72 -4.25
CA VAL A 242 -7.81 -40.91 -3.59
C VAL A 242 -6.42 -40.59 -3.07
N LYS A 243 -6.25 -40.68 -1.75
CA LYS A 243 -4.93 -40.53 -1.11
C LYS A 243 -4.14 -41.82 -1.23
N ASP A 244 -4.73 -42.95 -0.85
CA ASP A 244 -4.08 -44.26 -0.88
C ASP A 244 -5.12 -45.39 -0.96
N ILE A 245 -4.70 -46.52 -1.52
CA ILE A 245 -5.50 -47.75 -1.60
C ILE A 245 -4.74 -48.83 -0.86
N LEU A 246 -5.35 -49.37 0.18
CA LEU A 246 -4.78 -50.37 1.08
C LEU A 246 -5.50 -51.71 0.84
N PRO A 247 -5.07 -52.47 -0.17
CA PRO A 247 -5.64 -53.78 -0.48
C PRO A 247 -5.31 -54.77 0.64
N ASN A 248 -6.21 -55.73 0.87
CA ASN A 248 -5.90 -56.91 1.63
C ASN A 248 -5.25 -57.96 0.71
N GLU A 249 -3.98 -58.29 0.97
CA GLU A 249 -3.30 -59.35 0.23
C GLU A 249 -3.73 -60.75 0.73
N ALA A 250 -3.76 -61.72 -0.18
CA ALA A 250 -4.39 -63.05 -0.05
C ALA A 250 -3.93 -63.98 1.10
N ALA A 251 -3.12 -63.50 2.05
CA ALA A 251 -2.69 -64.22 3.24
C ALA A 251 -3.42 -63.78 4.54
N GLU A 252 -4.16 -62.67 4.55
CA GLU A 252 -4.88 -62.24 5.76
C GLU A 252 -6.30 -62.79 5.77
N THR A 253 -6.60 -63.65 6.75
CA THR A 253 -7.87 -64.38 6.85
C THR A 253 -9.06 -63.49 7.21
N GLU A 254 -8.83 -62.21 7.53
CA GLU A 254 -9.83 -61.24 8.01
C GLU A 254 -9.62 -59.79 7.50
N GLY A 255 -8.66 -59.52 6.61
CA GLY A 255 -8.41 -58.16 6.12
C GLY A 255 -9.51 -57.69 5.16
N ILE A 256 -9.93 -56.43 5.30
CA ILE A 256 -10.91 -55.78 4.41
C ILE A 256 -10.17 -54.68 3.67
N ASP A 257 -10.35 -54.59 2.35
CA ASP A 257 -9.76 -53.53 1.53
C ASP A 257 -10.20 -52.15 2.03
N GLN A 258 -9.24 -51.23 2.13
CA GLN A 258 -9.48 -49.88 2.62
C GLN A 258 -8.99 -48.83 1.63
N VAL A 259 -9.64 -47.67 1.65
CA VAL A 259 -9.26 -46.52 0.84
C VAL A 259 -9.18 -45.30 1.74
N GLN A 260 -8.05 -44.60 1.66
CA GLN A 260 -7.89 -43.26 2.22
C GLN A 260 -8.23 -42.25 1.13
N PHE A 261 -9.11 -41.29 1.43
CA PHE A 261 -9.56 -40.31 0.45
C PHE A 261 -9.83 -38.95 1.08
N TYR A 262 -9.83 -37.94 0.21
CA TYR A 262 -10.26 -36.58 0.53
C TYR A 262 -11.62 -36.30 -0.08
N LEU A 263 -12.50 -35.65 0.67
CA LEU A 263 -13.75 -35.07 0.18
C LEU A 263 -13.68 -33.55 0.27
N GLY A 264 -14.06 -32.86 -0.81
CA GLY A 264 -13.76 -31.44 -0.99
C GLY A 264 -12.27 -31.19 -1.18
N VAL A 265 -11.62 -32.02 -2.00
CA VAL A 265 -10.16 -31.94 -2.22
C VAL A 265 -9.78 -30.67 -2.97
N HIS A 266 -8.80 -29.96 -2.43
CA HIS A 266 -8.04 -28.91 -3.09
C HIS A 266 -6.71 -29.50 -3.55
N VAL A 267 -6.48 -29.50 -4.86
CA VAL A 267 -5.30 -30.14 -5.45
C VAL A 267 -4.38 -29.10 -6.03
N VAL A 268 -3.08 -29.26 -5.77
CA VAL A 268 -2.01 -28.49 -6.39
C VAL A 268 -1.04 -29.50 -7.00
N THR A 269 -0.78 -29.40 -8.29
CA THR A 269 0.29 -30.15 -8.95
C THR A 269 1.34 -29.16 -9.43
N LEU A 270 2.59 -29.38 -9.03
CA LEU A 270 3.75 -28.56 -9.41
C LEU A 270 4.73 -29.43 -10.19
N ARG A 271 5.25 -28.90 -11.30
CA ARG A 271 6.12 -29.61 -12.24
C ARG A 271 7.31 -28.75 -12.61
N ASP A 272 8.45 -29.39 -12.71
CA ASP A 272 9.69 -28.83 -13.22
C ASP A 272 10.31 -29.86 -14.18
N SER A 273 10.69 -29.40 -15.37
CA SER A 273 11.16 -30.21 -16.48
C SER A 273 12.67 -30.50 -16.41
N ASP A 274 13.44 -29.70 -15.67
CA ASP A 274 14.86 -29.92 -15.36
C ASP A 274 15.22 -29.35 -13.98
N TYR A 275 15.00 -30.13 -12.91
CA TYR A 275 15.30 -29.73 -11.53
C TYR A 275 16.81 -29.51 -11.22
N TRP A 276 17.70 -29.70 -12.20
CA TRP A 276 19.12 -29.33 -12.09
C TRP A 276 19.44 -27.96 -12.66
N ASP A 277 18.57 -27.40 -13.48
CA ASP A 277 18.74 -26.05 -13.93
C ASP A 277 18.24 -25.06 -12.85
N ASN A 278 18.45 -23.77 -13.09
CA ASN A 278 18.00 -22.72 -12.17
C ASN A 278 16.97 -21.83 -12.86
N ARG A 279 16.10 -22.44 -13.68
CA ARG A 279 15.10 -21.74 -14.48
C ARG A 279 13.72 -22.12 -13.98
N PHE A 280 12.77 -21.24 -14.27
CA PHE A 280 11.37 -21.54 -14.05
C PHE A 280 10.79 -22.26 -15.28
N ASP A 281 9.93 -23.23 -15.00
CA ASP A 281 9.06 -23.87 -15.97
C ASP A 281 7.76 -23.09 -16.11
N GLU A 282 7.51 -22.53 -17.30
CA GLU A 282 6.24 -21.88 -17.64
C GLU A 282 5.09 -22.88 -17.67
N GLY A 283 3.96 -22.53 -17.07
CA GLY A 283 2.81 -23.44 -16.97
C GLY A 283 3.08 -24.68 -16.11
N GLY A 284 4.09 -24.63 -15.23
CA GLY A 284 4.49 -25.74 -14.37
C GLY A 284 3.46 -26.11 -13.30
N ALA A 285 2.33 -25.39 -13.19
CA ALA A 285 1.34 -25.60 -12.15
C ALA A 285 -0.05 -25.96 -12.69
N GLU A 286 -0.75 -26.80 -11.92
CA GLU A 286 -2.16 -27.14 -12.12
C GLU A 286 -2.86 -27.10 -10.75
N ILE A 287 -3.85 -26.22 -10.60
CA ILE A 287 -4.54 -26.00 -9.32
C ILE A 287 -6.02 -26.29 -9.52
N GLY A 288 -6.57 -27.17 -8.69
CA GLY A 288 -7.96 -27.59 -8.80
C GLY A 288 -8.31 -28.25 -10.13
N LEU A 289 -7.37 -28.97 -10.75
CA LEU A 289 -7.48 -29.57 -12.10
C LEU A 289 -7.52 -28.56 -13.25
N VAL A 290 -7.13 -27.30 -12.99
CA VAL A 290 -7.03 -26.25 -14.01
C VAL A 290 -5.55 -25.93 -14.21
N ALA A 291 -5.06 -26.00 -15.44
CA ALA A 291 -3.70 -25.60 -15.77
C ALA A 291 -3.53 -24.10 -15.55
N MET A 292 -2.40 -23.70 -15.00
CA MET A 292 -2.06 -22.31 -14.69
C MET A 292 -0.94 -21.87 -15.65
N PRO A 293 -1.25 -21.46 -16.90
CA PRO A 293 -0.24 -21.07 -17.87
C PRO A 293 0.60 -19.88 -17.40
N ASP A 294 -0.01 -18.98 -16.61
CA ASP A 294 0.60 -17.76 -16.07
C ASP A 294 1.30 -18.01 -14.73
N ALA A 295 1.51 -19.27 -14.36
CA ALA A 295 2.25 -19.67 -13.18
C ALA A 295 3.52 -20.42 -13.57
N ARG A 296 4.59 -20.13 -12.84
CA ARG A 296 5.92 -20.66 -13.14
C ARG A 296 6.49 -21.36 -11.93
N VAL A 297 7.11 -22.51 -12.15
CA VAL A 297 7.57 -23.39 -11.07
C VAL A 297 9.06 -23.65 -11.23
N ARG A 298 9.81 -23.59 -10.14
CA ARG A 298 11.20 -24.04 -10.08
C ARG A 298 11.37 -24.93 -8.86
N ILE A 299 11.89 -26.13 -9.07
CA ILE A 299 12.08 -27.14 -8.03
C ILE A 299 13.56 -27.49 -8.01
N GLN A 300 14.28 -27.06 -6.98
CA GLN A 300 15.71 -27.38 -6.87
C GLN A 300 15.90 -28.71 -6.15
N ALA A 301 16.49 -29.68 -6.84
CA ALA A 301 16.82 -30.98 -6.25
C ALA A 301 18.18 -31.51 -6.73
N PHE A 302 18.83 -32.31 -5.89
CA PHE A 302 20.10 -32.96 -6.23
C PHE A 302 20.09 -34.43 -5.81
N GLY A 303 20.74 -35.28 -6.60
CA GLY A 303 20.81 -36.70 -6.28
C GLY A 303 21.34 -37.58 -7.40
N THR A 304 21.05 -38.87 -7.27
CA THR A 304 21.36 -39.95 -8.20
C THR A 304 20.07 -40.62 -8.69
N SER A 305 20.19 -41.64 -9.55
CA SER A 305 19.06 -42.43 -10.03
C SER A 305 18.33 -43.25 -8.96
N THR A 306 18.87 -43.32 -7.73
CA THR A 306 18.29 -44.10 -6.62
C THR A 306 17.96 -43.24 -5.41
N PHE A 307 18.36 -41.97 -5.40
CA PHE A 307 18.26 -41.10 -4.23
C PHE A 307 18.19 -39.64 -4.66
N LEU A 308 17.27 -38.87 -4.12
CA LEU A 308 17.13 -37.44 -4.39
C LEU A 308 16.95 -36.66 -3.08
N THR A 309 17.44 -35.43 -3.05
CA THR A 309 17.19 -34.45 -1.99
C THR A 309 16.59 -33.21 -2.62
N LEU A 310 15.39 -32.83 -2.18
CA LEU A 310 14.66 -31.63 -2.57
C LEU A 310 15.02 -30.47 -1.64
N PHE A 311 15.40 -29.31 -2.17
CA PHE A 311 15.82 -28.15 -1.36
C PHE A 311 14.83 -26.99 -1.39
N THR A 312 14.30 -26.65 -2.56
CA THR A 312 13.32 -25.58 -2.70
C THR A 312 12.21 -25.94 -3.67
N ILE A 313 11.06 -25.32 -3.45
CA ILE A 313 9.98 -25.19 -4.41
C ILE A 313 9.67 -23.69 -4.48
N ASP A 314 9.95 -23.09 -5.63
CA ASP A 314 9.61 -21.70 -5.93
C ASP A 314 8.40 -21.69 -6.88
N TYR A 315 7.47 -20.79 -6.63
CA TYR A 315 6.24 -20.62 -7.37
C TYR A 315 6.03 -19.13 -7.66
N ARG A 316 5.98 -18.77 -8.93
CA ARG A 316 5.74 -17.39 -9.39
C ARG A 316 4.41 -17.29 -10.08
N VAL A 317 3.81 -16.11 -9.93
CA VAL A 317 2.55 -15.77 -10.56
C VAL A 317 2.76 -14.53 -11.41
N GLU A 318 2.62 -14.68 -12.71
CA GLU A 318 2.55 -13.57 -13.66
C GLU A 318 1.19 -12.88 -13.54
N GLU A 319 1.15 -11.58 -13.83
CA GLU A 319 -0.07 -10.78 -13.95
C GLU A 319 -1.16 -11.54 -14.76
N ASN A 320 -2.40 -11.55 -14.25
CA ASN A 320 -3.47 -12.41 -14.77
C ASN A 320 -4.83 -11.71 -14.92
N ALA A 321 -4.83 -10.46 -15.37
CA ALA A 321 -6.02 -9.72 -15.74
C ALA A 321 -6.65 -10.29 -17.02
N ALA A 322 -7.88 -9.83 -17.29
CA ALA A 322 -8.57 -10.17 -18.52
C ALA A 322 -7.98 -9.42 -19.74
N ASP A 323 -7.54 -8.18 -19.54
CA ASP A 323 -6.92 -7.30 -20.54
C ASP A 323 -6.03 -6.28 -19.83
N GLY A 324 -4.95 -5.84 -20.48
CA GLY A 324 -4.05 -4.80 -19.98
C GLY A 324 -3.39 -5.10 -18.63
N ASP A 325 -3.10 -4.03 -17.88
CA ASP A 325 -2.57 -4.13 -16.51
C ASP A 325 -3.68 -4.52 -15.52
N LEU A 326 -3.31 -5.16 -14.41
CA LEU A 326 -4.24 -5.44 -13.30
C LEU A 326 -4.35 -4.23 -12.38
N PHE A 327 -5.56 -3.70 -12.21
CA PHE A 327 -5.86 -2.62 -11.27
C PHE A 327 -6.78 -3.13 -10.16
N ILE A 328 -6.31 -3.05 -8.92
CA ILE A 328 -7.12 -3.35 -7.73
C ILE A 328 -7.55 -2.01 -7.11
N PRO A 329 -8.85 -1.67 -7.11
CA PRO A 329 -9.36 -0.43 -6.53
C PRO A 329 -9.32 -0.47 -5.00
N ALA A 330 -9.46 0.69 -4.38
CA ALA A 330 -9.56 0.80 -2.93
C ALA A 330 -10.63 -0.16 -2.37
N HIS A 331 -10.26 -0.87 -1.29
CA HIS A 331 -11.03 -1.95 -0.64
C HIS A 331 -11.24 -3.21 -1.48
N GLY A 332 -10.57 -3.34 -2.63
CA GLY A 332 -10.58 -4.56 -3.45
C GLY A 332 -9.54 -5.59 -2.99
N SER A 333 -9.76 -6.84 -3.40
CA SER A 333 -8.79 -7.94 -3.23
C SER A 333 -8.16 -8.36 -4.55
N LEU A 334 -6.93 -8.87 -4.50
CA LEU A 334 -6.24 -9.43 -5.65
C LEU A 334 -7.07 -10.55 -6.28
N ARG A 335 -7.55 -11.50 -5.47
CA ARG A 335 -8.32 -12.65 -5.94
C ARG A 335 -9.54 -12.27 -6.79
N GLU A 336 -10.26 -11.21 -6.44
CA GLU A 336 -11.46 -10.76 -7.16
C GLU A 336 -11.18 -10.23 -8.56
N HIS A 337 -9.96 -9.77 -8.80
CA HIS A 337 -9.57 -9.10 -10.05
C HIS A 337 -8.78 -10.02 -11.00
N LEU A 338 -8.38 -11.22 -10.53
CA LEU A 338 -7.72 -12.22 -11.35
C LEU A 338 -8.72 -12.95 -12.26
N LYS A 339 -8.30 -13.19 -13.51
CA LYS A 339 -9.01 -14.07 -14.45
C LYS A 339 -9.09 -15.50 -13.92
N THR A 340 -8.03 -15.97 -13.25
CA THR A 340 -7.94 -17.30 -12.63
C THR A 340 -7.64 -17.19 -11.14
N PRO A 341 -8.64 -16.98 -10.27
CA PRO A 341 -8.43 -16.76 -8.83
C PRO A 341 -7.71 -17.90 -8.08
N GLN A 342 -7.66 -19.11 -8.65
CA GLN A 342 -6.98 -20.26 -8.05
C GLN A 342 -5.46 -20.16 -8.15
N ILE A 343 -4.92 -19.27 -8.99
CA ILE A 343 -3.48 -19.14 -9.24
C ILE A 343 -2.70 -18.72 -7.97
N ILE A 344 -3.34 -18.17 -6.95
CA ILE A 344 -2.68 -17.82 -5.69
C ILE A 344 -2.53 -19.00 -4.70
N LEU A 345 -2.49 -20.25 -5.20
CA LEU A 345 -2.26 -21.53 -4.52
C LEU A 345 -3.32 -22.01 -3.50
N SER A 346 -3.83 -21.12 -2.66
CA SER A 346 -4.72 -21.45 -1.55
C SER A 346 -5.91 -20.50 -1.51
N ASP A 347 -7.05 -20.93 -0.98
CA ASP A 347 -8.21 -20.10 -0.67
C ASP A 347 -8.11 -19.42 0.71
N LYS A 348 -7.06 -19.72 1.49
CA LYS A 348 -6.90 -19.23 2.86
C LYS A 348 -6.25 -17.88 2.99
N TRP A 349 -5.73 -17.30 1.93
CA TRP A 349 -5.08 -15.99 2.01
C TRP A 349 -5.44 -15.08 0.84
N ASP A 350 -5.22 -13.79 1.02
CA ASP A 350 -5.37 -12.81 -0.06
C ASP A 350 -4.48 -11.60 0.18
N LEU A 351 -4.34 -10.79 -0.87
CA LEU A 351 -3.76 -9.46 -0.82
C LEU A 351 -4.87 -8.45 -1.07
N GLN A 352 -5.06 -7.53 -0.14
CA GLN A 352 -6.13 -6.53 -0.17
C GLN A 352 -5.52 -5.14 -0.28
N TYR A 353 -6.07 -4.31 -1.17
CA TYR A 353 -5.72 -2.90 -1.25
C TYR A 353 -6.70 -2.10 -0.40
N GLY A 354 -6.22 -1.48 0.68
CA GLY A 354 -7.02 -0.68 1.60
C GLY A 354 -7.38 0.71 1.07
N GLY A 355 -6.76 1.13 -0.05
CA GLY A 355 -6.83 2.49 -0.55
C GLY A 355 -5.86 3.43 0.15
N VAL A 356 -5.85 4.69 -0.26
CA VAL A 356 -5.08 5.74 0.40
C VAL A 356 -5.75 6.18 1.71
N MET A 357 -4.95 6.27 2.77
CA MET A 357 -5.42 6.66 4.09
C MET A 357 -6.07 8.05 4.06
N ASP A 358 -7.26 8.14 4.66
CA ASP A 358 -7.94 9.42 4.84
C ASP A 358 -7.21 10.27 5.89
N THR A 359 -6.78 11.45 5.46
CA THR A 359 -6.20 12.47 6.32
C THR A 359 -6.97 13.76 6.12
N SER A 360 -7.07 14.56 7.19
CA SER A 360 -7.58 15.92 7.05
C SER A 360 -6.76 16.69 6.03
N VAL A 361 -7.42 17.56 5.27
CA VAL A 361 -6.80 18.37 4.22
C VAL A 361 -6.98 19.87 4.47
N ALA A 362 -6.07 20.63 3.87
CA ALA A 362 -6.20 22.04 3.61
C ALA A 362 -6.45 22.23 2.11
N GLU A 363 -7.41 23.07 1.77
CA GLU A 363 -7.69 23.35 0.36
C GLU A 363 -6.93 24.59 -0.10
N VAL A 364 -6.44 24.54 -1.34
CA VAL A 364 -6.00 25.69 -2.15
C VAL A 364 -6.83 25.68 -3.43
N GLU A 365 -7.31 26.85 -3.84
CA GLU A 365 -8.23 27.01 -4.96
C GLU A 365 -7.81 28.23 -5.79
N PHE A 366 -7.62 28.02 -7.09
CA PHE A 366 -7.48 29.08 -8.09
C PHE A 366 -8.77 29.11 -8.91
N ASP A 367 -9.63 30.07 -8.57
CA ASP A 367 -11.02 30.18 -9.01
C ASP A 367 -11.14 31.28 -10.09
N PRO A 368 -11.46 30.93 -11.35
CA PRO A 368 -11.53 31.89 -12.44
C PRO A 368 -12.68 32.90 -12.26
N ARG A 369 -12.44 34.13 -12.69
CA ARG A 369 -13.42 35.24 -12.68
C ARG A 369 -13.64 35.74 -14.09
N GLY A 370 -14.39 34.94 -14.84
CA GLY A 370 -14.43 35.05 -16.30
C GLY A 370 -13.07 34.64 -16.87
N ASP A 371 -12.74 35.16 -18.05
CA ASP A 371 -11.49 34.81 -18.72
C ASP A 371 -10.33 35.73 -18.32
N GLU A 372 -10.57 36.76 -17.50
CA GLU A 372 -9.62 37.86 -17.34
C GLU A 372 -8.91 37.87 -15.98
N ALA A 373 -9.39 37.11 -15.00
CA ALA A 373 -8.87 37.16 -13.64
C ALA A 373 -9.03 35.84 -12.88
N TYR A 374 -8.24 35.67 -11.82
CA TYR A 374 -8.34 34.57 -10.86
C TYR A 374 -8.45 35.09 -9.43
N ARG A 375 -9.17 34.34 -8.59
CA ARG A 375 -9.10 34.46 -7.12
C ARG A 375 -8.30 33.30 -6.54
N LEU A 376 -7.57 33.60 -5.47
CA LEU A 376 -6.91 32.60 -4.66
C LEU A 376 -7.72 32.42 -3.37
N ALA A 377 -8.02 31.18 -3.01
CA ALA A 377 -8.46 30.82 -1.68
C ALA A 377 -7.56 29.72 -1.10
N PHE A 378 -7.20 29.84 0.17
CA PHE A 378 -6.43 28.80 0.86
C PHE A 378 -6.65 28.83 2.37
N THR A 379 -6.26 27.76 3.05
CA THR A 379 -6.26 27.70 4.52
C THR A 379 -4.85 27.95 5.05
N THR A 380 -4.67 28.98 5.88
CA THR A 380 -3.39 29.30 6.53
C THR A 380 -3.00 28.24 7.54
N ARG A 381 -1.73 28.20 7.94
CA ARG A 381 -1.22 27.29 8.98
C ARG A 381 -2.03 27.32 10.29
N ASN A 382 -2.62 28.47 10.63
CA ASN A 382 -3.45 28.66 11.83
C ASN A 382 -4.89 28.12 11.66
N GLY A 383 -5.23 27.58 10.50
CA GLY A 383 -6.54 26.99 10.20
C GLY A 383 -7.57 28.00 9.69
N GLU A 384 -7.14 29.20 9.35
CA GLU A 384 -8.01 30.27 8.87
C GLU A 384 -8.13 30.22 7.35
N ARG A 385 -9.35 30.31 6.81
CA ARG A 385 -9.56 30.35 5.35
C ARG A 385 -9.55 31.79 4.86
N VAL A 386 -8.69 32.06 3.87
CA VAL A 386 -8.57 33.35 3.20
C VAL A 386 -9.08 33.21 1.76
N LYS A 387 -9.72 34.26 1.23
CA LYS A 387 -10.08 34.38 -0.19
C LYS A 387 -9.81 35.82 -0.66
N MET A 388 -9.09 35.98 -1.77
CA MET A 388 -8.69 37.29 -2.31
C MET A 388 -8.54 37.27 -3.84
N PRO A 389 -8.58 38.43 -4.52
CA PRO A 389 -8.07 38.56 -5.88
C PRO A 389 -6.61 38.09 -5.97
N PHE A 390 -6.24 37.40 -7.05
CA PHE A 390 -4.90 36.85 -7.22
C PHE A 390 -4.15 37.45 -8.40
N ILE A 391 -4.69 37.31 -9.62
CA ILE A 391 -4.13 37.89 -10.83
C ILE A 391 -5.26 38.42 -11.72
N ASP A 392 -5.00 39.50 -12.43
CA ASP A 392 -5.94 40.16 -13.33
C ASP A 392 -5.23 40.62 -14.62
N ALA A 393 -5.87 40.40 -15.77
CA ALA A 393 -5.37 40.76 -17.09
C ALA A 393 -6.34 41.64 -17.90
N SER A 394 -7.47 42.08 -17.30
CA SER A 394 -8.45 42.96 -17.93
C SER A 394 -7.81 44.30 -18.34
N GLY A 395 -6.83 44.77 -17.57
CA GLY A 395 -5.97 45.90 -17.88
C GLY A 395 -4.49 45.53 -17.97
N THR A 396 -3.69 46.06 -17.04
CA THR A 396 -2.30 45.65 -16.88
C THR A 396 -2.26 44.30 -16.19
N PHE A 397 -1.38 43.38 -16.62
CA PHE A 397 -1.25 42.10 -15.91
C PHE A 397 -0.65 42.36 -14.54
N THR A 398 -1.41 42.15 -13.48
CA THR A 398 -1.00 42.46 -12.12
C THR A 398 -1.37 41.33 -11.17
N PHE A 399 -0.71 41.30 -10.01
CA PHE A 399 -1.21 40.55 -8.87
C PHE A 399 -2.30 41.38 -8.20
N GLY A 400 -3.45 40.78 -7.89
CA GLY A 400 -4.60 41.46 -7.30
C GLY A 400 -5.78 41.56 -8.27
N ASP A 401 -6.41 42.73 -8.33
CA ASP A 401 -7.47 43.09 -9.28
C ASP A 401 -7.09 44.33 -10.10
N GLU A 402 -7.99 44.84 -10.97
CA GLU A 402 -7.72 46.00 -11.84
C GLU A 402 -7.33 47.27 -11.05
N ASP A 403 -7.83 47.42 -9.83
CA ASP A 403 -7.73 48.64 -9.03
C ASP A 403 -6.77 48.51 -7.84
N HIS A 404 -6.49 47.28 -7.37
CA HIS A 404 -5.76 47.03 -6.13
C HIS A 404 -4.77 45.88 -6.26
N ASP A 405 -3.55 46.11 -5.79
CA ASP A 405 -2.46 45.16 -5.96
C ASP A 405 -2.44 44.11 -4.81
N PHE A 406 -1.94 42.92 -5.13
CA PHE A 406 -1.54 41.92 -4.14
C PHE A 406 -0.02 41.86 -4.00
N LEU A 407 0.48 42.17 -2.80
CA LEU A 407 1.88 42.36 -2.49
C LEU A 407 2.38 41.30 -1.51
N PHE A 408 3.41 40.57 -1.90
CA PHE A 408 4.09 39.56 -1.06
C PHE A 408 5.61 39.76 -0.99
N ILE A 409 6.10 40.83 -1.63
CA ILE A 409 7.46 41.34 -1.49
C ILE A 409 7.40 42.76 -0.93
N GLU A 410 8.27 43.02 0.03
CA GLU A 410 8.40 44.31 0.68
C GLU A 410 8.83 45.41 -0.28
N ALA A 411 8.63 46.65 0.16
CA ALA A 411 9.30 47.78 -0.44
C ALA A 411 10.83 47.59 -0.43
N ALA A 412 11.50 48.02 -1.50
CA ALA A 412 12.96 47.98 -1.59
C ALA A 412 13.67 48.81 -0.49
N SER A 413 12.96 49.77 0.11
CA SER A 413 13.38 50.46 1.34
C SER A 413 12.17 51.09 2.02
N SER A 414 12.30 51.40 3.32
CA SER A 414 11.27 52.16 4.04
C SER A 414 11.01 53.58 3.51
N ALA A 415 11.91 54.11 2.66
CA ALA A 415 11.75 55.41 2.01
C ALA A 415 11.04 55.32 0.64
N SER A 416 10.66 54.12 0.21
CA SER A 416 9.94 53.90 -1.06
C SER A 416 8.74 52.97 -0.84
N PRO A 417 7.71 53.41 -0.09
CA PRO A 417 6.47 52.67 0.09
C PRO A 417 5.88 52.14 -1.21
N ASN A 418 5.34 50.92 -1.13
CA ASN A 418 4.73 50.20 -2.24
C ASN A 418 3.34 49.66 -1.95
N VAL A 419 2.79 49.93 -0.76
CA VAL A 419 1.43 49.52 -0.38
C VAL A 419 0.52 50.74 -0.40
N ASP A 420 -0.47 50.72 -1.29
CA ASP A 420 -1.51 51.72 -1.43
C ASP A 420 -2.80 51.30 -0.69
N ILE A 421 -3.70 52.26 -0.48
CA ILE A 421 -4.98 51.99 0.18
C ILE A 421 -5.77 51.00 -0.67
N ASN A 422 -6.37 50.02 0.00
CA ASN A 422 -7.09 48.84 -0.48
C ASN A 422 -6.21 47.72 -1.06
N ASP A 423 -4.89 47.86 -1.10
CA ASP A 423 -4.00 46.76 -1.50
C ASP A 423 -4.06 45.60 -0.49
N TYR A 424 -3.85 44.40 -1.02
CA TYR A 424 -3.72 43.16 -0.28
C TYR A 424 -2.24 42.89 0.02
N VAL A 425 -1.94 42.52 1.26
CA VAL A 425 -0.56 42.29 1.72
C VAL A 425 -0.46 40.93 2.40
N ALA A 426 0.48 40.11 1.92
CA ALA A 426 0.90 38.91 2.63
C ALA A 426 1.87 39.28 3.75
N LEU A 427 1.60 38.77 4.94
CA LEU A 427 2.48 38.87 6.10
C LEU A 427 2.88 37.46 6.53
N SER A 428 4.14 37.29 6.91
CA SER A 428 4.65 36.02 7.39
C SER A 428 5.56 36.19 8.59
N HIS A 429 5.49 35.27 9.54
CA HIS A 429 6.40 35.21 10.68
C HIS A 429 6.96 33.79 10.84
N GLY A 430 8.28 33.67 10.95
CA GLY A 430 8.96 32.37 10.98
C GLY A 430 9.59 32.02 9.62
N SER A 431 9.80 30.74 9.37
CA SER A 431 10.54 30.29 8.18
C SER A 431 9.89 29.08 7.51
N GLN A 432 9.82 29.10 6.17
CA GLN A 432 9.45 27.93 5.36
C GLN A 432 8.08 27.35 5.79
N ASP A 433 7.91 26.03 5.79
CA ASP A 433 6.73 25.27 6.26
C ASP A 433 6.23 25.58 7.69
N LYS A 434 6.96 26.34 8.49
CA LYS A 434 6.59 26.76 9.84
C LYS A 434 6.13 28.20 9.91
N ALA A 435 6.19 28.94 8.80
CA ALA A 435 5.76 30.32 8.80
C ALA A 435 4.26 30.41 9.13
N GLU A 436 3.92 31.34 10.00
CA GLU A 436 2.55 31.78 10.20
C GLU A 436 2.25 32.82 9.13
N THR A 437 1.19 32.60 8.36
CA THR A 437 0.80 33.46 7.23
C THR A 437 -0.50 34.15 7.56
N SER A 438 -0.53 35.47 7.40
CA SER A 438 -1.74 36.29 7.50
C SER A 438 -1.89 37.12 6.23
N MET A 439 -3.13 37.35 5.82
CA MET A 439 -3.46 38.20 4.67
C MET A 439 -4.27 39.40 5.15
N VAL A 440 -3.81 40.60 4.84
CA VAL A 440 -4.45 41.85 5.26
C VAL A 440 -4.74 42.76 4.07
N ARG A 441 -5.83 43.51 4.12
CA ARG A 441 -6.12 44.62 3.18
C ARG A 441 -5.95 45.95 3.89
N TYR A 442 -5.24 46.90 3.29
CA TYR A 442 -5.00 48.21 3.90
C TYR A 442 -6.19 49.17 3.71
N GLU A 443 -7.10 49.25 4.67
CA GLU A 443 -8.39 49.97 4.52
C GLU A 443 -8.29 51.50 4.51
N SER A 444 -7.51 52.08 5.42
CA SER A 444 -7.58 53.53 5.62
C SER A 444 -6.38 54.13 6.33
N TYR A 445 -6.05 55.34 5.91
CA TYR A 445 -5.11 56.25 6.54
C TYR A 445 -5.83 57.42 7.23
N ASP A 446 -5.54 57.65 8.50
CA ASP A 446 -5.86 58.89 9.20
C ASP A 446 -4.56 59.65 9.51
N ALA A 447 -4.39 60.81 8.89
CA ALA A 447 -3.24 61.68 9.08
C ALA A 447 -3.02 62.12 10.53
N THR A 448 -4.01 61.95 11.41
CA THR A 448 -3.90 62.20 12.85
C THR A 448 -3.22 61.08 13.65
N GLY A 449 -2.85 59.96 13.01
CA GLY A 449 -2.01 58.93 13.62
C GLY A 449 -2.63 57.53 13.67
N LYS A 450 -3.58 57.18 12.79
CA LYS A 450 -4.24 55.86 12.80
C LYS A 450 -4.20 55.19 11.42
N LEU A 451 -3.90 53.89 11.42
CA LEU A 451 -4.03 53.00 10.28
C LEU A 451 -5.09 51.94 10.58
N THR A 452 -5.89 51.58 9.57
CA THR A 452 -6.88 50.50 9.66
C THR A 452 -6.57 49.45 8.59
N PHE A 453 -6.66 48.18 8.96
CA PHE A 453 -6.51 47.03 8.07
C PHE A 453 -7.70 46.10 8.26
N GLU A 454 -8.02 45.32 7.22
CA GLU A 454 -8.88 44.15 7.33
C GLU A 454 -8.00 42.91 7.25
N ASN A 455 -7.87 42.14 8.33
CA ASN A 455 -7.37 40.77 8.22
C ASN A 455 -8.49 39.93 7.58
N LEU A 456 -8.19 39.32 6.44
CA LEU A 456 -9.19 38.63 5.62
C LEU A 456 -9.84 37.43 6.32
N ALA A 457 -9.24 36.93 7.40
CA ALA A 457 -9.78 35.86 8.22
C ALA A 457 -10.44 36.36 9.52
N SER A 458 -9.80 37.29 10.23
CA SER A 458 -10.19 37.67 11.59
C SER A 458 -10.88 39.03 11.72
N GLY A 459 -10.97 39.79 10.61
CA GLY A 459 -11.67 41.07 10.52
C GLY A 459 -10.78 42.28 10.78
N THR A 460 -11.38 43.39 11.21
CA THR A 460 -10.69 44.68 11.28
C THR A 460 -9.62 44.75 12.37
N ILE A 461 -8.44 45.22 11.98
CA ILE A 461 -7.30 45.55 12.85
C ILE A 461 -7.01 47.05 12.74
N SER A 462 -6.56 47.68 13.82
CA SER A 462 -6.11 49.08 13.78
C SER A 462 -4.84 49.25 14.60
N THR A 463 -3.94 50.10 14.11
CA THR A 463 -2.74 50.50 14.84
C THR A 463 -2.53 52.01 14.75
N SER A 464 -1.78 52.56 15.70
CA SER A 464 -1.38 53.97 15.71
C SER A 464 0.07 54.11 15.28
N PHE A 465 0.37 55.15 14.50
CA PHE A 465 1.73 55.50 14.11
C PHE A 465 2.18 56.79 14.80
N ASP A 466 3.47 56.88 15.09
CA ASP A 466 4.06 58.12 15.59
C ASP A 466 4.14 59.15 14.45
N ALA A 467 3.44 60.27 14.57
CA ALA A 467 3.38 61.28 13.52
C ALA A 467 4.73 61.96 13.20
N THR A 468 5.71 61.84 14.10
CA THR A 468 7.07 62.41 13.96
C THR A 468 7.99 61.45 13.23
N THR A 469 8.07 60.19 13.67
CA THR A 469 8.92 59.17 13.03
C THR A 469 8.26 58.53 11.82
N ARG A 470 6.93 58.64 11.73
CA ARG A 470 6.07 57.98 10.76
C ARG A 470 6.13 56.46 10.81
N GLU A 471 6.38 55.91 11.99
CA GLU A 471 6.47 54.46 12.22
C GLU A 471 5.30 53.95 13.07
N ALA A 472 4.86 52.73 12.77
CA ALA A 472 3.91 51.95 13.54
C ALA A 472 4.39 50.51 13.72
N THR A 473 3.80 49.82 14.69
CA THR A 473 3.85 48.37 14.80
C THR A 473 2.46 47.82 14.51
N LEU A 474 2.33 47.03 13.46
CA LEU A 474 1.11 46.28 13.18
C LEU A 474 1.19 44.95 13.93
N LEU A 475 0.15 44.64 14.73
CA LEU A 475 0.03 43.37 15.42
C LEU A 475 -1.01 42.50 14.72
N VAL A 476 -0.59 41.37 14.16
CA VAL A 476 -1.47 40.39 13.52
C VAL A 476 -1.20 39.04 14.15
N GLU A 477 -2.23 38.41 14.71
CA GLU A 477 -2.17 37.06 15.31
C GLU A 477 -1.07 36.88 16.38
N GLY A 478 -0.64 37.98 17.01
CA GLY A 478 0.41 37.98 18.03
C GLY A 478 1.82 38.29 17.51
N ASN A 479 1.98 38.37 16.19
CA ASN A 479 3.23 38.75 15.52
C ASN A 479 3.29 40.26 15.28
N SER A 480 4.51 40.81 15.28
CA SER A 480 4.77 42.24 15.11
C SER A 480 5.42 42.51 13.76
N TYR A 481 4.88 43.48 13.05
CA TYR A 481 5.36 43.92 11.74
C TYR A 481 5.64 45.41 11.79
N ARG A 482 6.85 45.82 11.38
CA ARG A 482 7.21 47.24 11.29
C ARG A 482 6.52 47.87 10.08
N VAL A 483 5.86 49.00 10.31
CA VAL A 483 5.18 49.77 9.26
C VAL A 483 5.76 51.19 9.23
N VAL A 484 6.08 51.68 8.04
CA VAL A 484 6.50 53.07 7.80
C VAL A 484 5.50 53.71 6.84
N VAL A 485 5.04 54.92 7.20
CA VAL A 485 4.00 55.66 6.48
C VAL A 485 4.63 56.87 5.80
N ASP A 486 4.35 57.12 4.53
CA ASP A 486 4.77 58.38 3.90
C ASP A 486 3.81 59.56 4.17
N SER A 487 4.04 60.67 3.49
CA SER A 487 3.18 61.86 3.60
C SER A 487 1.79 61.65 3.02
N ASP A 488 1.66 60.77 2.03
CA ASP A 488 0.45 60.54 1.26
C ASP A 488 -0.38 59.37 1.83
N GLY A 489 0.17 58.67 2.82
CA GLY A 489 -0.48 57.56 3.52
C GLY A 489 -0.15 56.19 2.95
N ARG A 490 0.81 56.08 2.02
CA ARG A 490 1.30 54.81 1.49
C ARG A 490 2.20 54.13 2.52
N LEU A 491 2.25 52.80 2.51
CA LEU A 491 2.97 52.01 3.50
C LEU A 491 4.16 51.27 2.90
N ALA A 492 5.23 51.21 3.70
CA ALA A 492 6.27 50.21 3.59
C ALA A 492 6.15 49.30 4.82
N ILE A 493 5.96 48.00 4.60
CA ILE A 493 5.74 47.01 5.66
C ILE A 493 6.88 46.00 5.60
N ASP A 494 7.43 45.65 6.76
CA ASP A 494 8.27 44.47 6.98
C ASP A 494 7.33 43.25 6.92
N GLN A 495 7.30 42.57 5.78
CA GLN A 495 6.30 41.53 5.47
C GLN A 495 6.77 40.15 5.93
N ASN A 496 8.06 39.94 6.15
CA ASN A 496 8.62 38.67 6.62
C ASN A 496 9.00 38.66 8.11
N SER A 497 8.80 39.79 8.81
CA SER A 497 9.06 39.97 10.24
C SER A 497 10.54 39.74 10.58
N ASP A 498 11.46 40.17 9.70
CA ASP A 498 12.91 40.08 9.91
C ASP A 498 13.55 41.38 10.44
N ASP A 499 12.71 42.34 10.84
CA ASP A 499 13.06 43.69 11.29
C ASP A 499 13.66 44.60 10.21
N ALA A 500 13.62 44.20 8.93
CA ALA A 500 14.05 45.01 7.80
C ALA A 500 12.91 45.28 6.81
N ILE A 501 13.07 46.34 6.02
CA ILE A 501 12.22 46.64 4.86
C ILE A 501 13.19 46.86 3.71
N ASN A 502 13.48 45.80 2.96
CA ASN A 502 14.56 45.79 1.99
C ASN A 502 14.29 44.92 0.76
N GLY A 503 13.02 44.65 0.46
CA GLY A 503 12.60 43.71 -0.57
C GLY A 503 12.59 42.26 -0.11
N GLY A 504 12.47 42.02 1.21
CA GLY A 504 12.19 40.70 1.76
C GLY A 504 10.89 40.13 1.18
N LYS A 505 10.78 38.81 1.15
CA LYS A 505 9.60 38.11 0.63
C LYS A 505 8.85 37.42 1.77
N ALA A 506 7.55 37.63 1.83
CA ALA A 506 6.67 36.90 2.72
C ALA A 506 6.57 35.43 2.29
N THR A 507 6.71 34.51 3.25
CA THR A 507 6.47 33.08 3.01
C THR A 507 4.99 32.76 3.21
N ILE A 508 4.36 32.14 2.21
CA ILE A 508 2.95 31.76 2.26
C ILE A 508 2.86 30.26 2.53
N THR A 509 2.51 29.91 3.76
CA THR A 509 2.44 28.53 4.22
C THR A 509 1.00 28.13 4.45
N ILE A 510 0.57 27.12 3.71
CA ILE A 510 -0.74 26.52 3.86
C ILE A 510 -0.76 25.56 5.06
N ARG A 511 -1.96 25.30 5.58
CA ARG A 511 -2.14 24.30 6.63
C ARG A 511 -1.64 22.94 6.13
N GLY A 512 -0.86 22.24 6.95
CA GLY A 512 -0.13 21.03 6.56
C GLY A 512 1.33 21.28 6.21
N GLY A 513 1.75 22.54 6.00
CA GLY A 513 3.16 22.89 5.82
C GLY A 513 3.62 23.09 4.38
N GLY A 514 2.72 22.96 3.40
CA GLY A 514 3.01 23.30 2.01
C GLY A 514 3.36 24.78 1.86
N VAL A 515 4.32 25.10 1.00
CA VAL A 515 4.75 26.47 0.73
C VAL A 515 4.29 26.88 -0.67
N LEU A 516 3.45 27.92 -0.75
CA LEU A 516 3.06 28.56 -2.00
C LEU A 516 4.06 29.67 -2.35
N ASP A 517 4.58 29.65 -3.56
CA ASP A 517 5.53 30.62 -4.07
C ASP A 517 5.01 31.22 -5.39
N PHE A 518 4.85 32.55 -5.40
CA PHE A 518 4.37 33.32 -6.56
C PHE A 518 5.48 34.02 -7.36
N GLY A 519 6.75 33.68 -7.13
CA GLY A 519 7.92 34.26 -7.80
C GLY A 519 8.71 35.24 -6.94
N SER A 520 9.45 36.15 -7.60
CA SER A 520 10.43 37.05 -6.98
C SER A 520 10.21 38.53 -7.27
N THR A 521 9.06 38.90 -7.82
CA THR A 521 8.64 40.29 -8.10
C THR A 521 7.14 40.46 -7.86
N ASN A 522 6.72 41.64 -7.40
CA ASN A 522 5.29 42.04 -7.38
C ASN A 522 4.82 42.60 -8.74
N ASP A 523 5.74 42.95 -9.65
CA ASP A 523 5.39 43.49 -10.97
C ASP A 523 5.46 42.38 -12.03
N ILE A 524 4.29 42.03 -12.58
CA ILE A 524 4.12 41.08 -13.69
C ILE A 524 3.56 41.75 -14.97
N SER A 525 3.54 43.08 -15.03
CA SER A 525 2.90 43.85 -16.12
C SER A 525 3.43 43.54 -17.52
N GLY A 526 4.72 43.21 -17.62
CA GLY A 526 5.39 42.84 -18.87
C GLY A 526 5.44 41.33 -19.14
N ALA A 527 4.91 40.50 -18.24
CA ALA A 527 4.98 39.05 -18.37
C ALA A 527 3.88 38.51 -19.31
N SER A 528 4.21 37.47 -20.07
CA SER A 528 3.22 36.70 -20.85
C SER A 528 2.58 35.56 -20.05
N GLY A 529 3.00 35.38 -18.80
CA GLY A 529 2.54 34.32 -17.91
C GLY A 529 3.28 34.35 -16.58
N LEU A 530 2.82 33.53 -15.65
CA LEU A 530 3.31 33.41 -14.29
C LEU A 530 3.42 31.92 -13.94
N THR A 531 4.48 31.52 -13.24
CA THR A 531 4.58 30.20 -12.64
C THR A 531 4.47 30.33 -11.13
N VAL A 532 3.51 29.60 -10.56
CA VAL A 532 3.34 29.40 -9.12
C VAL A 532 3.87 28.02 -8.77
N THR A 533 4.56 27.87 -7.65
CA THR A 533 4.96 26.55 -7.15
C THR A 533 4.34 26.24 -5.80
N LEU A 534 3.92 24.98 -5.63
CA LEU A 534 3.60 24.41 -4.34
C LEU A 534 4.72 23.43 -3.95
N THR A 535 5.35 23.67 -2.80
CA THR A 535 6.47 22.87 -2.32
C THR A 535 6.12 22.12 -1.05
N THR A 536 6.28 20.80 -1.07
CA THR A 536 6.37 19.94 0.12
C THR A 536 7.84 19.69 0.41
N LEU A 537 8.30 20.10 1.60
CA LEU A 537 9.70 19.95 1.97
C LEU A 537 10.05 18.48 2.22
N GLN A 538 11.28 18.08 1.86
CA GLN A 538 11.80 16.72 1.99
C GLN A 538 11.61 16.11 3.38
N ARG A 539 11.60 16.95 4.43
CA ARG A 539 11.44 16.51 5.82
C ARG A 539 10.02 16.01 6.16
N HIS A 540 9.07 16.24 5.27
CA HIS A 540 7.68 15.77 5.39
C HIS A 540 7.40 14.53 4.55
N LEU A 541 8.38 14.09 3.76
CA LEU A 541 8.29 12.91 2.90
C LEU A 541 9.13 11.79 3.51
N GLU A 542 8.61 10.58 3.46
CA GLU A 542 9.37 9.37 3.80
C GLU A 542 10.44 9.13 2.71
N GLU A 543 11.65 8.81 3.14
CA GLU A 543 12.80 8.46 2.27
C GLU A 543 13.14 9.44 1.12
N ALA A 544 12.68 10.69 1.18
CA ALA A 544 12.95 11.66 0.13
C ALA A 544 14.37 12.26 0.22
N SER A 545 15.01 12.41 -0.94
CA SER A 545 16.32 13.06 -1.07
C SER A 545 16.25 14.53 -1.49
N GLN A 546 15.05 15.03 -1.81
CA GLN A 546 14.79 16.39 -2.26
C GLN A 546 13.35 16.81 -1.95
N ASP A 547 13.08 18.11 -1.99
CA ASP A 547 11.73 18.65 -1.87
C ASP A 547 10.88 18.22 -3.08
N GLU A 548 9.59 17.96 -2.83
CA GLU A 548 8.59 17.75 -3.87
C GLU A 548 8.03 19.11 -4.29
N VAL A 549 8.20 19.46 -5.57
CA VAL A 549 7.78 20.76 -6.11
C VAL A 549 6.84 20.53 -7.29
N VAL A 550 5.63 21.09 -7.21
CA VAL A 550 4.66 21.12 -8.29
C VAL A 550 4.55 22.53 -8.84
N SER A 551 4.77 22.69 -10.14
CA SER A 551 4.62 23.97 -10.85
C SER A 551 3.25 24.09 -11.52
N ILE A 552 2.62 25.24 -11.34
CA ILE A 552 1.32 25.63 -11.93
C ILE A 552 1.59 26.87 -12.79
N THR A 553 1.21 26.83 -14.06
CA THR A 553 1.51 27.93 -14.99
C THR A 553 0.24 28.63 -15.43
N PHE A 554 0.18 29.94 -15.18
CA PHE A 554 -0.82 30.86 -15.71
C PHE A 554 -0.27 31.51 -16.97
N THR A 555 -1.04 31.48 -18.05
CA THR A 555 -0.67 32.09 -19.32
C THR A 555 -1.60 33.23 -19.67
N ARG A 556 -1.05 34.29 -20.26
CA ARG A 556 -1.81 35.47 -20.68
C ARG A 556 -1.77 35.62 -22.19
N SER A 557 -2.93 35.79 -22.81
CA SER A 557 -3.09 36.10 -24.23
C SER A 557 -4.03 37.30 -24.42
N GLY A 558 -3.48 38.51 -24.47
CA GLY A 558 -4.31 39.72 -24.44
C GLY A 558 -4.91 39.92 -23.05
N SER A 559 -6.25 40.01 -22.95
CA SER A 559 -6.93 40.06 -21.66
C SER A 559 -7.31 38.68 -21.11
N THR A 560 -7.11 37.61 -21.87
CA THR A 560 -7.50 36.27 -21.42
C THR A 560 -6.36 35.61 -20.63
N LEU A 561 -6.73 34.94 -19.56
CA LEU A 561 -5.90 34.11 -18.71
C LEU A 561 -6.34 32.66 -18.83
N ASP A 562 -5.36 31.76 -18.72
CA ASP A 562 -5.59 30.34 -18.64
C ASP A 562 -4.59 29.68 -17.70
N LEU A 563 -4.96 28.55 -17.10
CA LEU A 563 -4.13 27.79 -16.17
C LEU A 563 -3.77 26.45 -16.79
N SER A 564 -2.54 26.00 -16.54
CA SER A 564 -2.08 24.69 -16.97
C SER A 564 -1.19 24.02 -15.93
N ILE A 565 -1.34 22.70 -15.82
CA ILE A 565 -0.49 21.84 -15.01
C ILE A 565 0.00 20.73 -15.93
N ALA A 566 1.30 20.69 -16.15
CA ALA A 566 1.91 19.63 -16.97
C ALA A 566 2.36 18.47 -16.08
N ASP A 567 2.46 17.29 -16.68
CA ASP A 567 3.17 16.16 -16.09
C ASP A 567 4.61 16.58 -15.74
N GLN A 568 5.03 16.20 -14.55
CA GLN A 568 6.32 16.54 -13.97
C GLN A 568 6.76 15.43 -13.02
N GLY A 569 8.03 15.42 -12.62
CA GLY A 569 8.58 14.32 -11.81
C GLY A 569 7.85 14.06 -10.49
N ALA A 570 7.11 15.04 -9.97
CA ALA A 570 6.33 14.95 -8.73
C ALA A 570 4.83 14.66 -8.94
N LEU A 571 4.31 14.75 -10.17
CA LEU A 571 2.88 14.73 -10.45
C LEU A 571 2.61 14.29 -11.89
N ASN A 572 1.81 13.25 -12.05
CA ASN A 572 1.24 12.86 -13.34
C ASN A 572 -0.27 13.14 -13.31
N MET A 573 -0.78 13.80 -14.34
CA MET A 573 -2.20 14.14 -14.48
C MET A 573 -2.86 13.11 -15.40
N SER A 574 -3.96 12.52 -14.96
CA SER A 574 -4.83 11.64 -15.75
C SER A 574 -6.17 12.32 -16.01
N ARG A 575 -6.71 12.12 -17.21
CA ARG A 575 -7.89 12.82 -17.68
C ARG A 575 -9.13 11.93 -17.62
N GLU A 576 -10.18 12.45 -17.01
CA GLU A 576 -11.54 11.89 -16.98
C GLU A 576 -12.50 12.97 -17.50
N ASP A 577 -12.98 12.82 -18.73
CA ASP A 577 -13.79 13.84 -19.43
C ASP A 577 -13.11 15.23 -19.52
N ASP A 578 -13.68 16.24 -18.84
CA ASP A 578 -13.17 17.62 -18.78
C ASP A 578 -12.41 17.89 -17.47
N VAL A 579 -12.13 16.86 -16.68
CA VAL A 579 -11.39 16.95 -15.42
C VAL A 579 -10.08 16.19 -15.54
N GLU A 580 -8.97 16.84 -15.18
CA GLU A 580 -7.68 16.18 -15.00
C GLU A 580 -7.36 16.09 -13.52
N ARG A 581 -6.95 14.91 -13.07
CA ARG A 581 -6.57 14.67 -11.67
C ARG A 581 -5.18 14.05 -11.59
N GLY A 582 -4.44 14.43 -10.57
CA GLY A 582 -3.14 13.84 -10.29
C GLY A 582 -2.84 13.90 -8.80
N ARG A 583 -2.03 12.96 -8.32
CA ARG A 583 -1.61 12.89 -6.92
C ARG A 583 -0.09 12.86 -6.82
N THR A 584 0.45 13.55 -5.81
CA THR A 584 1.89 13.55 -5.54
C THR A 584 2.29 12.46 -4.54
N ARG A 585 3.60 12.24 -4.33
CA ARG A 585 4.16 11.31 -3.33
C ARG A 585 3.73 11.65 -1.90
N TYR A 586 3.57 12.94 -1.59
CA TYR A 586 3.01 13.38 -0.30
C TYR A 586 1.52 13.03 -0.13
N GLY A 587 0.82 12.72 -1.23
CA GLY A 587 -0.62 12.52 -1.27
C GLY A 587 -1.42 13.79 -1.54
N THR A 588 -0.79 14.85 -2.06
CA THR A 588 -1.48 16.08 -2.48
C THR A 588 -2.29 15.78 -3.74
N LEU A 589 -3.61 15.98 -3.69
CA LEU A 589 -4.49 15.75 -4.84
C LEU A 589 -4.72 17.07 -5.58
N PHE A 590 -4.45 17.07 -6.87
CA PHE A 590 -4.73 18.16 -7.81
C PHE A 590 -5.95 17.78 -8.65
N THR A 591 -6.93 18.67 -8.74
CA THR A 591 -8.11 18.55 -9.60
C THR A 591 -8.19 19.80 -10.47
N TRP A 592 -7.94 19.62 -11.76
CA TRP A 592 -7.95 20.66 -12.78
C TRP A 592 -9.19 20.49 -13.65
N GLU A 593 -10.14 21.42 -13.55
CA GLU A 593 -11.36 21.41 -14.36
C GLU A 593 -11.19 22.32 -15.58
N ARG A 594 -11.27 21.71 -16.77
CA ARG A 594 -11.16 22.43 -18.03
C ARG A 594 -12.49 23.06 -18.40
N ASN A 595 -12.47 24.37 -18.59
CA ASN A 595 -13.66 25.14 -18.92
C ASN A 595 -13.60 25.67 -20.34
N SER A 596 -14.73 26.16 -20.85
CA SER A 596 -14.74 26.89 -22.13
C SER A 596 -14.05 28.25 -22.05
N GLY A 597 -13.79 28.72 -20.82
CA GLY A 597 -13.10 29.96 -20.49
C GLY A 597 -11.80 29.65 -19.75
N ALA A 598 -11.44 30.49 -18.77
CA ALA A 598 -10.34 30.18 -17.85
C ALA A 598 -10.63 28.92 -17.01
N ASP A 599 -9.64 28.05 -16.89
CA ASP A 599 -9.73 26.79 -16.14
C ASP A 599 -9.78 26.99 -14.61
N GLU A 600 -10.24 25.98 -13.86
CA GLU A 600 -10.27 25.99 -12.39
C GLU A 600 -9.28 24.95 -11.83
N LEU A 601 -8.58 25.30 -10.75
CA LEU A 601 -7.72 24.36 -10.03
C LEU A 601 -8.06 24.30 -8.55
N ARG A 602 -8.37 23.08 -8.08
CA ARG A 602 -8.49 22.74 -6.66
C ARG A 602 -7.36 21.80 -6.25
N ILE A 603 -6.75 22.09 -5.11
CA ILE A 603 -5.65 21.31 -4.52
C ILE A 603 -6.06 20.92 -3.10
N GLU A 604 -6.06 19.62 -2.80
CA GLU A 604 -6.24 19.09 -1.46
C GLU A 604 -4.88 18.71 -0.88
N TYR A 605 -4.35 19.56 0.00
CA TYR A 605 -3.07 19.36 0.64
C TYR A 605 -3.24 18.67 1.99
N PRO A 606 -2.70 17.46 2.20
CA PRO A 606 -2.95 16.71 3.42
C PRO A 606 -2.16 17.27 4.61
N LEU A 607 -2.74 17.20 5.82
CA LEU A 607 -2.10 17.69 7.04
C LEU A 607 -0.92 16.83 7.50
N THR A 608 -0.88 15.58 7.03
CA THR A 608 0.19 14.60 7.18
C THR A 608 0.25 13.79 5.89
N GLN A 609 1.41 13.28 5.52
CA GLN A 609 1.57 12.44 4.33
C GLN A 609 0.49 11.35 4.27
N ARG A 610 -0.13 11.18 3.10
CA ARG A 610 -1.07 10.08 2.85
C ARG A 610 -0.30 8.91 2.26
N LEU A 611 -0.46 7.74 2.86
CA LEU A 611 0.07 6.48 2.37
C LEU A 611 -1.09 5.57 1.99
N ALA A 612 -0.88 4.72 0.99
CA ALA A 612 -1.73 3.60 0.64
C ALA A 612 -1.50 2.43 1.61
N GLU A 613 -2.56 1.70 1.94
CA GLU A 613 -2.46 0.47 2.73
C GLU A 613 -2.61 -0.75 1.83
N VAL A 614 -1.67 -1.70 1.91
CA VAL A 614 -1.81 -3.05 1.37
C VAL A 614 -1.77 -4.04 2.51
N VAL A 615 -2.71 -4.99 2.53
CA VAL A 615 -2.87 -5.95 3.63
C VAL A 615 -2.84 -7.37 3.11
N LEU A 616 -1.95 -8.18 3.65
CA LEU A 616 -2.03 -9.63 3.52
C LEU A 616 -2.94 -10.17 4.61
N VAL A 617 -3.89 -11.02 4.25
CA VAL A 617 -4.85 -11.63 5.18
C VAL A 617 -4.78 -13.15 5.08
N VAL A 618 -4.91 -13.85 6.20
CA VAL A 618 -5.15 -15.30 6.26
C VAL A 618 -6.43 -15.59 7.06
N GLU A 619 -7.27 -16.51 6.58
CA GLU A 619 -8.56 -16.90 7.17
C GLU A 619 -8.49 -17.97 8.26
#